data_AF-A0A1Y3CNL9-F1
#
_entry.id   AF-A0A1Y3CNL9-F1
#
_cell.length_a   1.000
_cell.length_b   1.000
_cell.length_c   1.000
_cell.angle_alpha   90.00
_cell.angle_beta   90.00
_cell.angle_gamma   90.00
#
_symmetry.space_group_name_H-M   'P 1'
#
loop_
_entity.id
_entity.type
_entity.pdbx_description
1 polymer ?
#
loop_
_entity_poly.entity_id
_entity_poly.type
_entity_poly.pdbx_seq_one_letter_code
_entity_poly.pdbx_strand_id
1 'polypeptide(L)'
;MTLLDRTPSRELREDLWVFPMDYPIKLIGEAHEDLHVAVVEIMVKHFPDFDGTSIKVQPSRTGKYHSLTAQITFVELEQVHALYADLAACPLIKTAL
;
A
#
# COMPACT_ATOMS: atom_id res chain seq x y z
N MET A 1 19.28 12.88 2.63
CA MET A 1 17.93 12.59 2.11
C MET A 1 17.42 11.41 2.91
N THR A 2 16.65 11.69 3.96
CA THR A 2 16.16 10.64 4.86
C THR A 2 15.05 9.90 4.13
N LEU A 3 15.34 8.68 3.66
CA LEU A 3 14.28 7.73 3.31
C LEU A 3 13.39 7.66 4.57
N LEU A 4 12.16 8.16 4.46
CA LEU A 4 11.15 7.90 5.47
C LEU A 4 10.98 6.40 5.46
N ASP A 5 11.61 5.76 6.44
CA ASP A 5 11.46 4.34 6.71
C ASP A 5 9.96 4.11 6.96
N ARG A 6 9.27 3.62 5.92
CA ARG A 6 7.84 3.27 5.96
C ARG A 6 7.64 1.88 6.55
N THR A 7 8.70 1.26 7.07
CA THR A 7 8.63 -0.03 7.73
C THR A 7 7.81 0.16 9.01
N PRO A 8 6.83 -0.71 9.29
CA PRO A 8 6.05 -0.62 10.52
C PRO A 8 6.99 -0.60 11.73
N SER A 9 6.91 0.46 12.53
CA SER A 9 7.82 0.68 13.65
C SER A 9 7.45 -0.23 14.83
N ARG A 10 8.44 -1.05 15.22
CA ARG A 10 8.60 -1.87 16.46
C ARG A 10 8.81 -3.35 16.08
N GLU A 11 10.07 -3.75 15.89
CA GLU A 11 10.53 -5.15 15.68
C GLU A 11 9.41 -6.08 15.21
N LEU A 12 9.14 -6.07 13.90
CA LEU A 12 8.07 -6.85 13.28
C LEU A 12 8.13 -8.28 13.85
N ARG A 13 7.15 -8.65 14.68
CA ARG A 13 7.00 -10.03 15.19
C ARG A 13 6.40 -10.88 14.09
N GLU A 14 7.14 -10.99 12.99
CA GLU A 14 6.76 -11.71 11.77
C GLU A 14 6.49 -13.19 12.08
N ASP A 15 7.15 -13.71 13.13
CA ASP A 15 6.93 -15.05 13.68
C ASP A 15 5.50 -15.28 14.21
N LEU A 16 4.76 -14.21 14.52
CA LEU A 16 3.37 -14.28 14.97
C LEU A 16 2.37 -14.17 13.81
N TRP A 17 2.82 -13.91 12.59
CA TRP A 17 1.92 -13.77 11.45
C TRP A 17 1.48 -15.14 10.96
N VAL A 18 0.17 -15.26 10.73
CA VAL A 18 -0.46 -16.48 10.23
C VAL A 18 -1.00 -16.19 8.85
N PHE A 19 -0.58 -16.99 7.87
CA PHE A 19 -1.03 -16.87 6.50
C PHE A 19 -1.99 -18.03 6.13
N PRO A 20 -2.95 -17.81 5.21
CA PRO A 20 -3.22 -16.54 4.51
C PRO A 20 -3.82 -15.47 5.43
N MET A 21 -3.50 -14.21 5.17
CA MET A 21 -3.93 -13.06 5.95
C MET A 21 -4.60 -12.02 5.06
N ASP A 22 -5.87 -11.75 5.31
CA ASP A 22 -6.56 -10.61 4.72
C ASP A 22 -6.06 -9.31 5.35
N TYR A 23 -5.70 -8.35 4.51
CA TYR A 23 -5.03 -7.13 4.93
C TYR A 23 -5.63 -5.90 4.22
N PRO A 24 -6.41 -5.06 4.92
CA PRO A 24 -6.79 -3.74 4.43
C PRO A 24 -5.58 -2.83 4.46
N ILE A 25 -5.13 -2.38 3.30
CA ILE A 25 -4.05 -1.39 3.19
C ILE A 25 -4.61 -0.02 2.79
N LYS A 26 -4.10 1.03 3.42
CA LYS A 26 -4.47 2.42 3.14
C LYS A 26 -3.25 3.21 2.68
N LEU A 27 -3.31 3.70 1.45
CA LEU A 27 -2.24 4.47 0.82
C LEU A 27 -2.66 5.93 0.68
N ILE A 28 -1.83 6.85 1.16
CA ILE A 28 -2.11 8.29 1.15
C ILE A 28 -1.09 8.98 0.27
N GLY A 29 -1.56 9.80 -0.67
CA GLY A 29 -0.74 10.62 -1.55
C GLY A 29 -1.44 11.93 -1.91
N GLU A 30 -0.77 12.78 -2.69
CA GLU A 30 -1.37 14.03 -3.21
C GLU A 30 -2.56 13.70 -4.13
N ALA A 31 -3.57 14.58 -4.13
CA ALA A 31 -4.78 14.38 -4.93
C ALA A 31 -4.47 14.55 -6.43
N HIS A 32 -4.08 13.46 -7.08
CA HIS A 32 -3.75 13.39 -8.50
C HIS A 32 -4.11 12.02 -9.09
N GLU A 33 -4.45 11.95 -10.38
CA GLU A 33 -4.82 10.69 -11.05
C GLU A 33 -3.66 9.68 -11.08
N ASP A 34 -2.43 10.18 -11.27
CA ASP A 34 -1.21 9.37 -11.25
C ASP A 34 -1.04 8.54 -9.96
N LEU A 35 -1.56 9.00 -8.82
CA LEU A 35 -1.51 8.24 -7.58
C LEU A 35 -2.31 6.93 -7.72
N HIS A 36 -3.50 6.99 -8.32
CA HIS A 36 -4.32 5.81 -8.51
C HIS A 36 -3.69 4.85 -9.50
N VAL A 37 -3.19 5.35 -10.63
CA VAL A 37 -2.49 4.53 -11.63
C VAL A 37 -1.30 3.82 -11.01
N ALA A 38 -0.41 4.54 -10.31
CA ALA A 38 0.76 3.96 -9.68
C ALA A 38 0.42 2.92 -8.61
N VAL A 39 -0.63 3.15 -7.81
CA VAL A 39 -1.10 2.16 -6.83
C VAL A 39 -1.63 0.91 -7.51
N VAL A 40 -2.45 1.03 -8.56
CA VAL A 40 -2.97 -0.12 -9.31
C VAL A 40 -1.82 -0.92 -9.93
N GLU A 41 -0.84 -0.25 -10.55
CA GLU A 41 0.33 -0.92 -11.12
C GLU A 41 1.13 -1.71 -10.07
N ILE A 42 1.38 -1.12 -8.90
CA ILE A 42 2.05 -1.82 -7.79
C ILE A 42 1.20 -3.01 -7.32
N MET A 43 -0.12 -2.84 -7.14
CA MET A 43 -0.98 -3.92 -6.68
C MET A 43 -1.04 -5.07 -7.68
N VAL A 44 -1.24 -4.80 -8.97
CA VAL A 44 -1.27 -5.83 -10.02
C VAL A 44 0.07 -6.56 -10.16
N LYS A 45 1.20 -5.86 -9.92
CA LYS A 45 2.53 -6.49 -9.91
C LYS A 45 2.66 -7.58 -8.82
N HIS A 46 2.12 -7.34 -7.62
CA HIS A 46 2.21 -8.29 -6.49
C HIS A 46 1.03 -9.26 -6.41
N PHE A 47 -0.12 -8.86 -6.93
CA PHE A 47 -1.38 -9.59 -6.92
C PHE A 47 -1.98 -9.56 -8.33
N PRO A 48 -1.60 -10.51 -9.22
CA PRO A 48 -2.00 -10.49 -10.63
C PRO A 48 -3.51 -10.47 -10.88
N ASP A 49 -4.29 -11.04 -9.96
CA ASP A 49 -5.76 -11.09 -10.00
C ASP A 49 -6.42 -9.87 -9.32
N PHE A 50 -5.65 -8.87 -8.90
CA PHE A 50 -6.18 -7.70 -8.20
C PHE A 50 -7.02 -6.82 -9.13
N ASP A 51 -8.28 -6.58 -8.72
CA ASP A 51 -9.17 -5.67 -9.40
C ASP A 51 -8.90 -4.22 -8.97
N GLY A 52 -8.24 -3.43 -9.82
CA GLY A 52 -7.97 -2.02 -9.58
C GLY A 52 -9.21 -1.15 -9.34
N THR A 53 -10.38 -1.57 -9.83
CA THR A 53 -11.65 -0.85 -9.62
C THR A 53 -12.21 -1.03 -8.21
N SER A 54 -11.71 -2.03 -7.45
CA SER A 54 -12.10 -2.26 -6.05
C SER A 54 -11.52 -1.21 -5.09
N ILE A 55 -10.54 -0.42 -5.53
CA ILE A 55 -9.91 0.62 -4.71
C ILE A 55 -10.90 1.73 -4.38
N LYS A 56 -11.08 1.97 -3.09
CA LYS A 56 -11.86 3.10 -2.61
C LYS A 56 -10.98 4.34 -2.51
N VAL A 57 -11.32 5.37 -3.28
CA VAL A 57 -10.67 6.69 -3.23
C VAL A 57 -11.48 7.62 -2.33
N GLN A 58 -10.82 8.23 -1.36
CA GLN A 58 -11.41 9.23 -0.47
C GLN A 58 -10.58 10.51 -0.47
N PRO A 59 -11.15 11.66 -0.90
CA PRO A 59 -10.46 12.93 -0.78
C PRO A 59 -10.35 13.35 0.70
N SER A 60 -9.24 13.99 1.05
CA SER A 60 -9.06 14.58 2.36
C SER A 60 -10.00 15.78 2.56
N ARG A 61 -10.22 16.18 3.81
CA ARG A 61 -11.09 17.33 4.15
C ARG A 61 -10.75 18.61 3.37
N THR A 62 -9.48 18.82 3.05
CA THR A 62 -9.02 20.02 2.32
C THR A 62 -8.82 19.77 0.82
N GLY A 63 -9.07 18.55 0.33
CA GLY A 63 -8.84 18.15 -1.06
C GLY A 63 -7.36 18.00 -1.45
N LYS A 64 -6.41 18.27 -0.54
CA LYS A 64 -4.97 18.21 -0.84
C LYS A 64 -4.46 16.78 -1.08
N TYR A 65 -5.09 15.78 -0.45
CA TYR A 65 -4.62 14.40 -0.46
C TYR A 65 -5.76 13.46 -0.81
N HIS A 66 -5.43 12.33 -1.44
CA HIS A 66 -6.32 11.19 -1.59
C HIS A 66 -5.84 10.05 -0.70
N SER A 67 -6.81 9.35 -0.12
CA SER A 67 -6.62 8.06 0.52
C SER A 67 -7.18 6.98 -0.38
N LEU A 68 -6.36 5.99 -0.71
CA LEU A 68 -6.73 4.81 -1.48
C LEU A 68 -6.74 3.62 -0.52
N THR A 69 -7.88 2.95 -0.40
CA THR A 69 -8.00 1.73 0.40
C THR A 69 -8.16 0.54 -0.53
N ALA A 70 -7.28 -0.45 -0.39
CA ALA A 70 -7.30 -1.71 -1.11
C ALA A 70 -7.43 -2.88 -0.13
N GLN A 71 -8.08 -3.95 -0.57
CA GLN A 71 -8.16 -5.21 0.15
C GLN A 71 -7.28 -6.23 -0.57
N ILE A 72 -6.34 -6.81 0.14
CA ILE A 72 -5.41 -7.82 -0.39
C ILE A 72 -5.31 -9.00 0.58
N THR A 73 -4.88 -10.15 0.07
CA THR A 73 -4.61 -11.33 0.89
C THR A 73 -3.16 -11.72 0.70
N PHE A 74 -2.38 -11.67 1.78
CA PHE A 74 -1.02 -12.21 1.78
C PHE A 74 -1.08 -13.71 2.04
N VAL A 75 -0.33 -14.49 1.26
CA VAL A 75 -0.16 -15.93 1.45
C VAL A 75 1.18 -16.27 2.11
N GLU A 76 2.13 -15.34 2.10
CA GLU A 76 3.44 -15.51 2.73
C GLU A 76 4.11 -14.19 3.08
N LEU A 77 5.13 -14.25 3.94
CA LEU A 77 5.87 -13.09 4.44
C LEU A 77 6.61 -12.32 3.33
N GLU A 78 7.17 -13.03 2.35
CA GLU A 78 7.94 -12.42 1.26
C GLU A 78 7.08 -11.43 0.45
N GLN A 79 5.79 -11.72 0.25
CA GLN A 79 4.87 -10.81 -0.43
C GLN A 79 4.68 -9.49 0.34
N VAL A 80 4.68 -9.55 1.68
CA VAL A 80 4.58 -8.33 2.50
C VAL A 80 5.82 -7.48 2.27
N HIS A 81 7.02 -8.06 2.39
CA HIS A 81 8.26 -7.32 2.18
C HIS A 81 8.36 -6.75 0.77
N ALA A 82 8.03 -7.54 -0.25
CA ALA A 82 8.07 -7.12 -1.64
C ALA A 82 7.10 -5.96 -1.93
N LEU A 83 5.86 -6.03 -1.43
CA LEU A 83 4.89 -4.95 -1.59
C LEU A 83 5.37 -3.67 -0.90
N TYR A 84 5.78 -3.76 0.37
CA TYR A 84 6.21 -2.58 1.12
C TYR A 84 7.48 -1.93 0.55
N ALA A 85 8.39 -2.71 -0.04
CA ALA A 85 9.56 -2.18 -0.75
C ALA A 85 9.16 -1.31 -1.95
N ASP A 86 8.24 -1.78 -2.79
CA ASP A 86 7.75 -1.01 -3.95
C ASP A 86 6.91 0.21 -3.52
N LEU A 87 6.06 0.06 -2.49
CA LEU A 87 5.31 1.17 -1.93
C LEU A 87 6.22 2.25 -1.35
N ALA A 88 7.36 1.87 -0.75
CA ALA A 88 8.36 2.80 -0.25
C ALA A 88 9.14 3.49 -1.37
N ALA A 89 9.42 2.77 -2.47
CA ALA A 89 10.07 3.32 -3.65
C ALA A 89 9.18 4.29 -4.45
N CYS A 90 7.85 4.22 -4.29
CA CYS A 90 6.91 5.08 -5.00
C CYS A 90 6.87 6.51 -4.40
N PRO A 91 7.25 7.55 -5.17
CA PRO A 91 7.32 8.93 -4.68
C PRO A 91 5.95 9.61 -4.54
N LEU A 92 4.92 9.09 -5.22
CA LEU A 92 3.55 9.61 -5.19
C LEU A 92 2.83 9.24 -3.88
N ILE A 93 3.19 8.09 -3.31
CA ILE A 93 2.73 7.66 -2.00
C ILE A 93 3.52 8.45 -0.96
N LYS A 94 2.83 9.04 0.02
CA LYS A 94 3.43 9.71 1.18
C LYS A 94 3.42 8.80 2.40
N THR A 95 2.37 8.00 2.56
CA THR A 95 2.16 7.15 3.74
C THR A 95 1.41 5.88 3.34
N ALA A 96 1.80 4.75 3.91
CA ALA A 96 1.08 3.48 3.86
C ALA A 96 0.72 3.09 5.30
N LEU A 97 -0.53 2.66 5.53
CA LEU A 97 -1.10 2.31 6.84
C LEU A 97 -1.85 0.99 6.75
#